data_AF-A0A956Z629-F1
#
_entry.id   AF-A0A956Z629-F1
#
_cell.length_a   1.000
_cell.length_b   1.000
_cell.length_c   1.000
_cell.angle_alpha   90.00
_cell.angle_beta   90.00
_cell.angle_gamma   90.00
#
_symmetry.space_group_name_H-M   'P 1'
#
loop_
_entity.id
_entity.type
_entity.pdbx_description
1 polymer ?
#
loop_
_entity_poly.entity_id
_entity_poly.type
_entity_poly.pdbx_seq_one_letter_code
_entity_poly.pdbx_strand_id
1 'polypeptide(L)'
;MKRALRSRIRRSVFIGLVLCLAGLPALAAEGEGDAALRPAQPQPKAEGALKPVKPGFLAGSVDTLDRVRKDGKVAKRMARYHWLDKIALAQPEVIEAITNHSGAAKILASHPRIAEIAEADHYLCRRITKWKSAARVLAANTGVRNVITLDPEGIYRAIRRDRKVARILAKNPRFDQMIAENPDLGRYIAQFM
;
A
#
# COMPACT_ATOMS: atom_id res chain seq x y z
N MET A 1 -3.93 -20.00 45.80
CA MET A 1 -4.93 -21.03 45.42
C MET A 1 -6.24 -20.34 45.02
N LYS A 2 -6.79 -20.70 43.83
CA LYS A 2 -8.18 -20.45 43.34
C LYS A 2 -8.51 -18.97 43.00
N ARG A 3 -8.36 -18.48 41.75
CA ARG A 3 -9.19 -18.69 40.54
C ARG A 3 -10.70 -18.64 40.80
N ALA A 4 -11.38 -17.61 40.27
CA ALA A 4 -12.57 -17.68 39.41
C ALA A 4 -13.57 -16.53 39.67
N LEU A 5 -13.49 -15.47 38.86
CA LEU A 5 -14.65 -14.62 38.61
C LEU A 5 -14.95 -14.68 37.12
N ARG A 6 -15.64 -15.76 36.74
CA ARG A 6 -16.14 -15.97 35.38
C ARG A 6 -17.36 -15.08 35.17
N SER A 7 -17.27 -14.37 34.06
CA SER A 7 -18.36 -13.96 33.18
C SER A 7 -19.62 -14.83 33.25
N ARG A 8 -20.77 -14.16 33.15
CA ARG A 8 -22.02 -14.52 32.45
C ARG A 8 -23.18 -13.77 33.13
N ILE A 9 -24.20 -13.23 32.49
CA ILE A 9 -24.60 -13.06 31.09
C ILE A 9 -25.96 -12.34 31.20
N ARG A 10 -26.25 -11.43 30.28
CA ARG A 10 -27.56 -11.12 29.68
C ARG A 10 -28.78 -10.98 30.61
N ARG A 11 -29.48 -9.85 30.51
CA ARG A 11 -30.84 -9.73 29.90
C ARG A 11 -31.42 -8.34 30.23
N SER A 12 -32.29 -7.86 29.33
CA SER A 12 -33.17 -6.68 29.47
C SER A 12 -32.45 -5.35 29.22
N VAL A 13 -32.73 -4.60 28.15
CA VAL A 13 -34.00 -3.97 27.75
C VAL A 13 -34.03 -3.86 26.21
N PHE A 14 -34.92 -4.57 25.51
CA PHE A 14 -36.21 -4.07 24.97
C PHE A 14 -36.06 -2.83 24.07
N ILE A 15 -36.19 -2.97 22.74
CA ILE A 15 -37.43 -2.63 21.98
C ILE A 15 -37.70 -1.12 22.02
N GLY A 16 -37.82 -0.35 20.95
CA GLY A 16 -37.85 -0.59 19.50
C GLY A 16 -38.31 0.73 18.86
N LEU A 17 -38.00 0.97 17.59
CA LEU A 17 -38.79 1.91 16.78
C LEU A 17 -38.61 1.61 15.30
N VAL A 18 -39.76 1.59 14.63
CA VAL A 18 -40.06 1.10 13.31
C VAL A 18 -40.60 2.29 12.49
N LEU A 19 -40.38 2.24 11.17
CA LEU A 19 -41.08 2.98 10.09
C LEU A 19 -40.83 4.48 9.88
N CYS A 20 -40.41 4.83 8.65
CA CYS A 20 -41.00 5.86 7.76
C CYS A 20 -40.26 5.78 6.40
N LEU A 21 -40.75 5.04 5.41
CA LEU A 21 -41.69 5.43 4.34
C LEU A 21 -41.24 6.61 3.46
N ALA A 22 -40.94 6.25 2.20
CA ALA A 22 -41.37 6.84 0.93
C ALA A 22 -41.29 8.38 0.72
N GLY A 23 -40.68 8.78 -0.40
CA GLY A 23 -40.93 10.09 -0.99
C GLY A 23 -39.91 10.55 -2.04
N LEU A 24 -40.00 10.03 -3.27
CA LEU A 24 -39.63 10.79 -4.47
C LEU A 24 -40.72 11.86 -4.72
N PRO A 25 -40.38 13.02 -5.27
CA PRO A 25 -40.73 13.21 -6.69
C PRO A 25 -39.68 13.95 -7.52
N ALA A 26 -39.73 13.65 -8.81
CA ALA A 26 -39.13 14.41 -9.90
C ALA A 26 -39.83 15.76 -10.08
N LEU A 27 -39.07 16.80 -10.42
CA LEU A 27 -39.61 18.01 -11.04
C LEU A 27 -38.64 18.52 -12.11
N ALA A 28 -39.17 18.65 -13.31
CA ALA A 28 -38.54 19.26 -14.47
C ALA A 28 -38.53 20.79 -14.34
N ALA A 29 -37.52 21.44 -14.94
CA ALA A 29 -37.63 22.81 -15.45
C ALA A 29 -36.56 23.05 -16.52
N GLU A 30 -37.03 23.34 -17.73
CA GLU A 30 -36.26 23.89 -18.84
C GLU A 30 -35.91 25.37 -18.60
N GLY A 31 -34.91 25.87 -19.34
CA GLY A 31 -34.56 27.28 -19.38
C GLY A 31 -33.41 27.57 -20.35
N GLU A 32 -33.77 27.85 -21.60
CA GLU A 32 -32.97 28.58 -22.59
C GLU A 32 -32.64 30.02 -22.12
N GLY A 33 -31.53 30.58 -22.58
CA GLY A 33 -31.37 32.05 -22.68
C GLY A 33 -30.04 32.65 -22.23
N ASP A 34 -29.22 33.00 -23.22
CA ASP A 34 -28.36 34.18 -23.33
C ASP A 34 -27.13 34.40 -22.42
N ALA A 35 -25.98 34.10 -23.04
CA ALA A 35 -24.81 34.98 -23.22
C ALA A 35 -24.69 36.27 -22.38
N ALA A 36 -23.71 36.29 -21.46
CA ALA A 36 -22.86 37.46 -21.23
C ALA A 36 -21.57 37.10 -20.45
N LEU A 37 -20.43 37.43 -21.07
CA LEU A 37 -19.12 37.77 -20.49
C LEU A 37 -18.65 37.03 -19.20
N ARG A 38 -17.73 36.07 -19.38
CA ARG A 38 -16.72 35.73 -18.37
C ARG A 38 -15.31 35.86 -18.97
N PRO A 39 -14.38 36.57 -18.31
CA PRO A 39 -13.02 36.74 -18.83
C PRO A 39 -12.25 35.42 -18.82
N ALA A 40 -11.45 35.23 -19.87
CA ALA A 40 -10.68 34.04 -20.17
C ALA A 40 -9.81 33.60 -18.98
N GLN A 41 -10.04 32.38 -18.49
CA GLN A 41 -9.08 31.69 -17.65
C GLN A 41 -7.87 31.27 -18.51
N PRO A 42 -6.62 31.45 -18.02
CA PRO A 42 -5.44 30.97 -18.72
C PRO A 42 -5.46 29.44 -18.75
N GLN A 43 -5.46 28.87 -19.95
CA GLN A 43 -5.38 27.43 -20.17
C GLN A 43 -4.09 26.87 -19.54
N PRO A 44 -4.15 25.77 -18.77
CA PRO A 44 -2.95 25.06 -18.40
C PRO A 44 -2.33 24.48 -19.68
N LYS A 45 -1.07 24.90 -19.94
CA LYS A 45 -0.23 24.37 -21.02
C LYS A 45 -0.31 22.85 -21.03
N ALA A 46 -0.62 22.29 -22.19
CA ALA A 46 -0.62 20.86 -22.46
C ALA A 46 0.72 20.25 -22.01
N GLU A 47 0.73 19.67 -20.82
CA GLU A 47 1.75 18.72 -20.41
C GLU A 47 1.67 17.53 -21.35
N GLY A 48 2.84 17.19 -21.90
CA GLY A 48 2.98 16.33 -23.06
C GLY A 48 2.14 15.06 -22.97
N ALA A 49 1.41 14.80 -24.05
CA ALA A 49 0.71 13.57 -24.31
C ALA A 49 1.62 12.36 -24.03
N LEU A 50 1.44 11.76 -22.85
CA LEU A 50 1.89 10.40 -22.60
C LEU A 50 1.11 9.52 -23.56
N LYS A 51 1.77 9.09 -24.63
CA LYS A 51 1.21 8.15 -25.60
C LYS A 51 0.57 6.99 -24.83
N PRO A 52 -0.68 6.60 -25.13
CA PRO A 52 -1.29 5.44 -24.50
C PRO A 52 -0.39 4.25 -24.80
N VAL A 53 0.25 3.71 -23.76
CA VAL A 53 1.05 2.49 -23.90
C VAL A 53 0.06 1.40 -24.28
N LYS A 54 0.22 0.86 -25.49
CA LYS A 54 -0.63 -0.19 -26.05
C LYS A 54 -0.89 -1.29 -25.00
N PRO A 55 -2.13 -1.75 -24.81
CA PRO A 55 -2.50 -2.79 -23.83
C PRO A 55 -2.05 -4.20 -24.27
N GLY A 56 -0.89 -4.31 -24.92
CA GLY A 56 -0.22 -5.57 -25.25
C GLY A 56 0.91 -5.94 -24.28
N PHE A 57 1.25 -5.07 -23.33
CA PHE A 57 2.29 -5.33 -22.31
C PHE A 57 1.73 -6.10 -21.08
N LEU A 58 0.42 -6.37 -21.04
CA LEU A 58 -0.31 -6.83 -19.86
C LEU A 58 -0.75 -8.29 -19.90
N ALA A 59 -0.71 -8.94 -21.07
CA ALA A 59 -0.76 -10.38 -21.11
C ALA A 59 0.60 -10.86 -20.59
N GLY A 60 0.62 -11.70 -19.55
CA GLY A 60 1.82 -12.29 -18.98
C GLY A 60 2.55 -13.18 -19.99
N SER A 61 3.05 -12.59 -21.08
CA SER A 61 3.99 -13.26 -21.94
C SER A 61 5.23 -13.48 -21.09
N VAL A 62 5.72 -14.72 -21.09
CA VAL A 62 6.98 -15.11 -20.47
C VAL A 62 8.08 -14.10 -20.83
N ASP A 63 8.03 -13.57 -22.05
CA ASP A 63 8.91 -12.49 -22.56
C ASP A 63 8.91 -11.23 -21.69
N THR A 64 7.78 -10.81 -21.13
CA THR A 64 7.69 -9.61 -20.31
C THR A 64 8.34 -9.84 -18.95
N LEU A 65 8.06 -10.98 -18.31
CA LEU A 65 8.68 -11.36 -17.04
C LEU A 65 10.20 -11.52 -17.18
N ASP A 66 10.64 -12.20 -18.24
CA ASP A 66 12.06 -12.40 -18.52
C ASP A 66 12.78 -11.08 -18.78
N ARG A 67 12.10 -10.14 -19.47
CA ARG A 67 12.65 -8.80 -19.69
C ARG A 67 12.79 -8.03 -18.39
N VAL A 68 11.84 -8.12 -17.45
CA VAL A 68 11.93 -7.48 -16.13
C VAL A 68 13.05 -8.09 -15.30
N ARG A 69 13.19 -9.42 -15.34
CA ARG A 69 14.26 -10.13 -14.63
C ARG A 69 15.65 -9.71 -15.15
N LYS A 70 15.80 -9.53 -16.47
CA LYS A 70 17.08 -9.14 -17.10
C LYS A 70 17.38 -7.64 -17.01
N ASP A 71 16.40 -6.77 -17.23
CA ASP A 71 16.60 -5.32 -17.33
C ASP A 71 16.07 -4.55 -16.11
N GLY A 72 16.99 -4.13 -15.23
CA GLY A 72 16.67 -3.32 -14.07
C GLY A 72 16.07 -1.94 -14.37
N LYS A 73 16.26 -1.37 -15.57
CA LYS A 73 15.60 -0.11 -15.98
C LYS A 73 14.12 -0.34 -16.25
N VAL A 74 13.76 -1.46 -16.86
CA VAL A 74 12.35 -1.86 -17.05
C VAL A 74 11.71 -2.10 -15.68
N ALA A 75 12.37 -2.86 -14.80
CA ALA A 75 11.87 -3.09 -13.44
C ALA A 75 11.62 -1.78 -12.67
N LYS A 76 12.54 -0.80 -12.76
CA LYS A 76 12.36 0.53 -12.16
C LYS A 76 11.17 1.29 -12.74
N ARG A 77 10.95 1.21 -14.05
CA ARG A 77 9.78 1.85 -14.69
C ARG A 77 8.49 1.21 -14.22
N MET A 78 8.45 -0.12 -14.16
CA MET A 78 7.29 -0.85 -13.67
C MET A 78 6.96 -0.53 -12.20
N ALA A 79 7.98 -0.47 -11.34
CA ALA A 79 7.82 -0.12 -9.93
C ALA A 79 7.22 1.28 -9.68
N ARG A 80 7.28 2.19 -10.66
CA ARG A 80 6.73 3.55 -10.55
C ARG A 80 5.26 3.66 -10.91
N TYR A 81 4.73 2.68 -11.65
CA TYR A 81 3.39 2.82 -12.20
C TYR A 81 2.32 2.58 -11.15
N HIS A 82 1.30 3.44 -11.16
CA HIS A 82 0.17 3.34 -10.24
C HIS A 82 -0.68 2.08 -10.42
N TRP A 83 -0.65 1.44 -11.60
CA TRP A 83 -1.43 0.22 -11.89
C TRP A 83 -0.75 -1.07 -11.42
N LEU A 84 0.44 -0.97 -10.81
CA LEU A 84 1.21 -2.11 -10.30
C LEU A 84 0.47 -2.89 -9.22
N ASP A 85 -0.36 -2.21 -8.42
CA ASP A 85 -1.26 -2.79 -7.42
C ASP A 85 -2.21 -3.83 -8.03
N LYS A 86 -2.83 -3.51 -9.17
CA LYS A 86 -3.71 -4.41 -9.90
C LYS A 86 -2.96 -5.60 -10.48
N ILE A 87 -1.72 -5.40 -10.96
CA ILE A 87 -0.88 -6.52 -11.40
C ILE A 87 -0.51 -7.41 -10.23
N ALA A 88 -0.15 -6.84 -9.09
CA ALA A 88 0.33 -7.61 -7.93
C ALA A 88 -0.70 -8.67 -7.54
N LEU A 89 -1.99 -8.31 -7.58
CA LEU A 89 -3.11 -9.23 -7.34
C LEU A 89 -3.23 -10.33 -8.40
N ALA A 90 -2.96 -10.03 -9.67
CA ALA A 90 -3.10 -10.97 -10.76
C ALA A 90 -1.86 -11.87 -10.96
N GLN A 91 -0.66 -11.34 -10.73
CA GLN A 91 0.63 -11.94 -11.06
C GLN A 91 1.70 -11.56 -10.02
N PRO A 92 1.83 -12.30 -8.92
CA PRO A 92 2.85 -12.04 -7.89
C PRO A 92 4.29 -12.22 -8.42
N GLU A 93 4.48 -13.01 -9.47
CA GLU A 93 5.80 -13.22 -10.11
C GLU A 93 6.42 -11.92 -10.68
N VAL A 94 5.59 -10.96 -11.09
CA VAL A 94 6.05 -9.65 -11.56
C VAL A 94 6.72 -8.89 -10.40
N ILE A 95 6.15 -8.97 -9.20
CA ILE A 95 6.68 -8.31 -8.00
C ILE A 95 8.01 -8.96 -7.58
N GLU A 96 8.10 -10.28 -7.67
CA GLU A 96 9.36 -11.00 -7.53
C GLU A 96 10.42 -10.49 -8.52
N ALA A 97 10.09 -10.44 -9.81
CA ALA A 97 11.02 -9.96 -10.84
C ALA A 97 11.48 -8.52 -10.60
N ILE A 98 10.58 -7.64 -10.14
CA ILE A 98 10.89 -6.24 -9.80
C ILE A 98 11.83 -6.17 -8.59
N THR A 99 11.53 -6.91 -7.53
CA THR A 99 12.28 -6.85 -6.26
C THR A 99 13.67 -7.48 -6.33
N ASN A 100 13.95 -8.28 -7.36
CA ASN A 100 15.30 -8.76 -7.68
C ASN A 100 16.28 -7.62 -8.00
N HIS A 101 15.79 -6.44 -8.37
CA HIS A 101 16.61 -5.27 -8.65
C HIS A 101 16.57 -4.28 -7.49
N SER A 102 17.73 -3.95 -6.93
CA SER A 102 17.83 -3.06 -5.74
C SER A 102 17.18 -1.70 -5.93
N GLY A 103 17.38 -1.07 -7.10
CA GLY A 103 16.82 0.25 -7.39
C GLY A 103 15.31 0.22 -7.63
N ALA A 104 14.78 -0.88 -8.16
CA ALA A 104 13.34 -1.04 -8.34
C ALA A 104 12.65 -1.39 -7.01
N ALA A 105 13.26 -2.26 -6.19
CA ALA A 105 12.81 -2.53 -4.83
C ALA A 105 12.74 -1.26 -3.96
N LYS A 106 13.70 -0.33 -4.11
CA LYS A 106 13.67 0.95 -3.42
C LYS A 106 12.46 1.81 -3.84
N ILE A 107 12.13 1.84 -5.13
CA ILE A 107 10.97 2.58 -5.64
C ILE A 107 9.68 1.93 -5.14
N LEU A 108 9.61 0.60 -5.19
CA LEU A 108 8.47 -0.16 -4.69
C LEU A 108 8.24 0.07 -3.20
N ALA A 109 9.32 0.13 -2.41
CA ALA A 109 9.28 0.44 -0.99
C ALA A 109 8.66 1.82 -0.67
N SER A 110 8.78 2.78 -1.60
CA SER A 110 8.16 4.11 -1.49
C SER A 110 6.74 4.18 -2.07
N HIS A 111 6.18 3.07 -2.56
CA HIS A 111 4.85 3.09 -3.18
C HIS A 111 3.78 3.47 -2.15
N PRO A 112 2.83 4.36 -2.47
CA PRO A 112 1.81 4.81 -1.53
C PRO A 112 0.85 3.68 -1.13
N ARG A 113 0.54 2.78 -2.06
CA ARG A 113 -0.34 1.61 -1.85
C ARG A 113 0.44 0.32 -1.59
N ILE A 114 1.58 0.40 -0.90
CA ILE A 114 2.43 -0.78 -0.65
C ILE A 114 1.73 -1.85 0.20
N ALA A 115 0.79 -1.44 1.05
CA ALA A 115 -0.02 -2.35 1.86
C ALA A 115 -0.80 -3.33 0.99
N GLU A 116 -1.47 -2.84 -0.06
CA GLU A 116 -2.26 -3.68 -0.96
C GLU A 116 -1.38 -4.63 -1.79
N ILE A 117 -0.20 -4.16 -2.19
CA ILE A 117 0.79 -5.02 -2.87
C ILE A 117 1.27 -6.13 -1.93
N ALA A 118 1.42 -5.85 -0.62
CA ALA A 118 1.82 -6.86 0.38
C ALA A 118 0.69 -7.85 0.70
N GLU A 119 -0.56 -7.41 0.63
CA GLU A 119 -1.71 -8.30 0.73
C GLU A 119 -1.73 -9.31 -0.43
N ALA A 120 -1.30 -8.89 -1.63
CA ALA A 120 -1.14 -9.77 -2.78
C ALA A 120 0.10 -10.68 -2.70
N ASP A 121 1.25 -10.16 -2.23
CA ASP A 121 2.49 -10.92 -2.01
C ASP A 121 2.96 -10.82 -0.55
N HIS A 122 2.64 -11.85 0.24
CA HIS A 122 3.03 -11.91 1.65
C HIS A 122 4.55 -11.92 1.87
N TYR A 123 5.35 -12.32 0.87
CA TYR A 123 6.81 -12.32 0.98
C TYR A 123 7.45 -11.00 0.56
N LEU A 124 6.65 -9.98 0.22
CA LEU A 124 7.12 -8.68 -0.24
C LEU A 124 8.12 -8.04 0.73
N CYS A 125 7.83 -8.10 2.03
CA CYS A 125 8.69 -7.54 3.08
C CYS A 125 10.11 -8.11 2.97
N ARG A 126 10.26 -9.44 3.02
CA ARG A 126 11.54 -10.15 2.87
C ARG A 126 12.29 -9.80 1.57
N ARG A 127 11.56 -9.72 0.46
CA ARG A 127 12.14 -9.42 -0.86
C ARG A 127 12.70 -7.99 -0.90
N ILE A 128 11.93 -7.01 -0.42
CA ILE A 128 12.36 -5.60 -0.34
C ILE A 128 13.52 -5.45 0.65
N THR A 129 13.42 -6.03 1.84
CA THR A 129 14.42 -5.89 2.90
C THR A 129 15.70 -6.67 2.64
N LYS A 130 15.78 -7.45 1.57
CA LYS A 130 17.05 -7.94 1.02
C LYS A 130 18.03 -6.77 0.79
N TRP A 131 17.52 -5.61 0.36
CA TRP A 131 18.31 -4.43 0.06
C TRP A 131 18.27 -3.42 1.21
N LYS A 132 19.44 -3.05 1.76
CA LYS A 132 19.56 -2.10 2.87
C LYS A 132 18.92 -0.73 2.59
N SER A 133 19.13 -0.21 1.39
CA SER A 133 18.58 1.09 0.97
C SER A 133 17.05 1.04 0.82
N ALA A 134 16.50 -0.07 0.31
CA ALA A 134 15.06 -0.25 0.19
C ALA A 134 14.39 -0.48 1.55
N ALA A 135 15.04 -1.24 2.45
CA ALA A 135 14.55 -1.44 3.81
C ALA A 135 14.37 -0.12 4.59
N ARG A 136 15.30 0.83 4.45
CA ARG A 136 15.18 2.15 5.07
C ARG A 136 14.00 2.95 4.53
N VAL A 137 13.78 2.89 3.21
CA VAL A 137 12.66 3.56 2.56
C VAL A 137 11.34 2.92 2.98
N LEU A 138 11.30 1.59 3.03
CA LEU A 138 10.15 0.83 3.50
C LEU A 138 9.79 1.23 4.94
N ALA A 139 10.77 1.25 5.85
CA ALA A 139 10.57 1.64 7.24
C ALA A 139 10.02 3.07 7.42
N ALA A 140 10.34 3.98 6.51
CA ALA A 140 9.84 5.34 6.53
C ALA A 140 8.42 5.48 5.90
N ASN A 141 7.92 4.45 5.22
CA ASN A 141 6.63 4.48 4.55
C ASN A 141 5.48 4.39 5.57
N THR A 142 4.36 5.07 5.30
CA THR A 142 3.16 5.06 6.14
C THR A 142 2.40 3.72 6.07
N GLY A 143 2.50 3.02 4.94
CA GLY A 143 1.89 1.70 4.71
C GLY A 143 2.71 0.53 5.25
N VAL A 144 3.87 0.78 5.88
CA VAL A 144 4.78 -0.29 6.32
C VAL A 144 4.21 -1.21 7.39
N ARG A 145 3.27 -0.71 8.20
CA ARG A 145 2.57 -1.49 9.23
C ARG A 145 2.03 -2.80 8.64
N ASN A 146 1.18 -2.71 7.61
CA ASN A 146 0.54 -3.88 7.01
C ASN A 146 1.59 -4.83 6.42
N VAL A 147 2.66 -4.30 5.81
CA VAL A 147 3.77 -5.11 5.26
C VAL A 147 4.49 -5.90 6.34
N ILE A 148 4.74 -5.29 7.50
CA ILE A 148 5.40 -5.93 8.65
C ILE A 148 4.48 -6.94 9.31
N THR A 149 3.19 -6.63 9.45
CA THR A 149 2.21 -7.53 10.08
C THR A 149 2.06 -8.82 9.28
N LEU A 150 2.18 -8.77 7.94
CA LEU A 150 2.14 -9.95 7.07
C LEU A 150 3.45 -10.77 7.10
N ASP A 151 4.62 -10.13 7.07
CA ASP A 151 5.93 -10.82 7.19
C ASP A 151 6.88 -10.07 8.14
N PRO A 152 6.79 -10.33 9.46
CA PRO A 152 7.61 -9.66 10.45
C PRO A 152 9.08 -10.10 10.40
N GLU A 153 9.35 -11.33 9.96
CA GLU A 153 10.72 -11.83 9.85
C GLU A 153 11.53 -11.03 8.82
N GLY A 154 10.88 -10.55 7.75
CA GLY A 154 11.48 -9.65 6.78
C GLY A 154 12.07 -8.40 7.42
N ILE A 155 11.37 -7.78 8.37
CA ILE A 155 11.85 -6.55 9.03
C ILE A 155 12.90 -6.84 10.10
N TYR A 156 12.78 -7.93 10.86
CA TYR A 156 13.79 -8.34 11.84
C TYR A 156 15.15 -8.59 11.19
N ARG A 157 15.17 -9.27 10.03
CA ARG A 157 16.39 -9.43 9.23
C ARG A 157 16.97 -8.11 8.74
N ALA A 158 16.12 -7.14 8.42
CA ALA A 158 16.54 -5.81 7.98
C ALA A 158 17.22 -5.05 9.12
N ILE A 159 16.63 -5.10 10.31
CA ILE A 159 17.14 -4.45 11.53
C ILE A 159 18.50 -5.05 11.93
N ARG A 160 18.65 -6.38 11.92
CA ARG A 160 19.95 -7.04 12.18
C ARG A 160 21.05 -6.54 11.26
N ARG A 161 20.73 -6.36 9.98
CA ARG A 161 21.67 -5.89 8.96
C ARG A 161 21.91 -4.38 9.02
N ASP A 162 20.95 -3.61 9.52
CA ASP A 162 21.05 -2.16 9.62
C ASP A 162 20.25 -1.57 10.78
N ARG A 163 20.96 -1.20 11.85
CA ARG A 163 20.38 -0.53 13.02
C ARG A 163 19.67 0.79 12.69
N LYS A 164 19.98 1.43 11.56
CA LYS A 164 19.24 2.64 11.13
C LYS A 164 17.77 2.34 10.82
N VAL A 165 17.45 1.12 10.40
CA VAL A 165 16.06 0.70 10.11
C VAL A 165 15.23 0.74 11.40
N ALA A 166 15.76 0.21 12.51
CA ALA A 166 15.10 0.27 13.82
C ALA A 166 14.81 1.72 14.25
N ARG A 167 15.79 2.61 14.12
CA ARG A 167 15.62 4.05 14.44
C ARG A 167 14.59 4.77 13.56
N ILE A 168 14.47 4.38 12.28
CA ILE A 168 13.47 4.94 11.38
C ILE A 168 12.08 4.43 11.75
N LEU A 169 11.95 3.12 12.02
CA LEU A 169 10.68 2.52 12.44
C LEU A 169 10.16 3.12 13.74
N ALA A 170 11.03 3.30 14.74
CA ALA A 170 10.67 3.91 16.02
C ALA A 170 10.16 5.35 15.89
N LYS A 171 10.54 6.05 14.81
CA LYS A 171 10.06 7.42 14.49
C LYS A 171 8.84 7.43 13.57
N ASN A 172 8.37 6.27 13.12
CA ASN A 172 7.23 6.19 12.20
C ASN A 172 5.95 6.60 12.94
N PRO A 173 5.08 7.45 12.38
CA PRO A 173 3.83 7.87 13.03
C PRO A 173 2.89 6.73 13.40
N ARG A 174 3.01 5.57 12.75
CA ARG A 174 2.20 4.38 13.04
C ARG A 174 2.92 3.33 13.88
N PHE A 175 4.06 3.67 14.49
CA PHE A 175 4.86 2.72 15.26
C PHE A 175 4.10 2.09 16.42
N ASP A 176 3.30 2.88 17.15
CA ASP A 176 2.48 2.39 18.26
C ASP A 176 1.50 1.30 17.80
N GLN A 177 0.92 1.46 16.61
CA GLN A 177 0.01 0.49 16.02
C GLN A 177 0.76 -0.78 15.60
N MET A 178 1.99 -0.66 15.08
CA MET A 178 2.82 -1.81 14.73
C MET A 178 3.18 -2.64 15.97
N ILE A 179 3.46 -1.99 17.11
CA ILE A 179 3.73 -2.68 18.37
C ILE A 179 2.45 -3.31 18.92
N ALA A 180 1.30 -2.64 18.80
CA ALA A 180 0.03 -3.19 19.25
C ALA A 180 -0.33 -4.50 18.51
N GLU A 181 -0.04 -4.57 17.21
CA GLU A 181 -0.23 -5.79 16.40
C GLU A 181 0.88 -6.83 16.62
N ASN A 182 2.11 -6.37 16.84
CA ASN A 182 3.27 -7.22 17.04
C ASN A 182 4.13 -6.69 18.21
N PRO A 183 3.84 -7.11 19.45
CA PRO A 183 4.55 -6.60 20.62
C PRO A 183 6.03 -6.99 20.65
N ASP A 184 6.39 -8.10 20.00
CA ASP A 184 7.77 -8.55 19.91
C ASP A 184 8.63 -7.62 19.03
N LEU A 185 8.02 -6.92 18.05
CA LEU A 185 8.73 -5.90 17.26
C LEU A 185 9.24 -4.76 18.14
N GLY A 186 8.43 -4.30 19.10
CA GLY A 186 8.84 -3.26 20.05
C GLY A 186 10.01 -3.71 20.92
N ARG A 187 9.92 -4.91 21.49
CA ARG A 187 11.00 -5.53 22.27
C ARG A 187 12.28 -5.70 21.44
N TYR A 188 12.12 -6.11 20.18
CA TYR A 188 13.22 -6.34 19.27
C TYR A 188 13.94 -5.03 18.95
N ILE A 189 13.21 -3.99 18.56
CA ILE A 189 13.76 -2.67 18.23
C ILE A 189 14.49 -2.05 19.43
N ALA A 190 13.95 -2.23 20.64
CA ALA A 190 14.58 -1.73 21.86
C ALA A 190 16.00 -2.27 22.09
N GLN A 191 16.35 -3.45 21.55
CA GLN A 191 17.71 -4.00 21.63
C GLN A 191 18.72 -3.29 20.72
N PHE A 192 18.25 -2.51 19.74
CA PHE A 192 19.09 -1.86 18.71
C PHE A 192 19.04 -0.33 18.75
N MET A 193 18.30 0.25 19.70
CA MET A 193 18.30 1.69 20.00
C MET A 193 19.45 2.03 20.94
#